data_AF-A0A2H5ZZL8-F1
#
_entry.id   AF-A0A2H5ZZL8-F1
#
_cell.length_a   1.000
_cell.length_b   1.000
_cell.length_c   1.000
_cell.angle_alpha   90.00
_cell.angle_beta   90.00
_cell.angle_gamma   90.00
#
_symmetry.space_group_name_H-M   'P 1'
#
loop_
_entity.id
_entity.type
_entity.pdbx_description
1 polymer ?
#
loop_
_entity_poly.entity_id
_entity_poly.type
_entity_poly.pdbx_seq_one_letter_code
_entity_poly.pdbx_strand_id
1 'polypeptide(L)'
;MHYRYGDFPELFWDAKPEASIDLEHPAVLARILTRSSPEILVRLVSPERLLEHLPRLPLNEHARAFWERVALHLQQRPARRSPAESASTSTAE
;
A
#
# COMPACT_ATOMS: atom_id res chain seq x y z
N MET A 1 1.18 -10.95 5.25
CA MET A 1 -0.01 -10.38 5.91
C MET A 1 -1.19 -10.59 4.97
N HIS A 2 -2.32 -11.10 5.46
CA HIS A 2 -3.55 -11.23 4.66
C HIS A 2 -4.48 -10.08 5.04
N TYR A 3 -4.68 -9.13 4.12
CA TYR A 3 -5.64 -8.05 4.30
C TYR A 3 -7.03 -8.48 3.84
N ARG A 4 -8.06 -7.97 4.53
CA ARG A 4 -9.46 -8.15 4.17
C ARG A 4 -10.06 -6.85 3.68
N TYR A 5 -11.13 -6.91 2.89
CA TYR A 5 -11.78 -5.69 2.41
C TYR A 5 -12.31 -4.81 3.55
N GLY A 6 -12.74 -5.41 4.66
CA GLY A 6 -13.20 -4.71 5.86
C GLY A 6 -12.11 -3.91 6.58
N ASP A 7 -10.83 -4.14 6.29
CA ASP A 7 -9.72 -3.35 6.85
C ASP A 7 -9.58 -1.98 6.17
N PHE A 8 -10.18 -1.79 4.98
CA PHE A 8 -10.11 -0.58 4.16
C PHE A 8 -11.47 -0.26 3.48
N PRO A 9 -12.54 -0.02 4.25
CA PRO A 9 -13.89 0.19 3.71
C PRO A 9 -13.98 1.41 2.78
N GLU A 10 -13.13 2.43 2.97
CA GLU A 10 -13.03 3.61 2.11
C GLU A 10 -12.56 3.26 0.68
N LEU A 11 -11.78 2.18 0.54
CA LEU A 11 -11.34 1.68 -0.74
C LEU A 11 -12.36 0.71 -1.33
N PHE A 12 -13.02 -0.11 -0.51
CA PHE A 12 -13.81 -1.28 -0.96
C PHE A 12 -15.23 -1.35 -0.36
N TRP A 13 -15.97 -0.24 -0.37
CA TRP A 13 -17.33 -0.15 0.19
C TRP A 13 -18.36 -1.12 -0.43
N ASP A 14 -18.09 -1.63 -1.63
CA ASP A 14 -18.93 -2.56 -2.40
C ASP A 14 -18.57 -4.04 -2.18
N ALA A 15 -17.51 -4.34 -1.43
CA ALA A 15 -17.02 -5.70 -1.21
C ALA A 15 -17.49 -6.30 0.12
N LYS A 16 -17.53 -7.64 0.18
CA LYS A 16 -17.80 -8.36 1.44
C LYS A 16 -16.63 -8.15 2.42
N PRO A 17 -16.85 -7.63 3.64
CA PRO A 17 -15.78 -7.25 4.55
C PRO A 17 -14.79 -8.38 4.90
N GLU A 18 -15.26 -9.63 4.91
CA GLU A 18 -14.50 -10.80 5.33
C GLU A 18 -13.64 -11.38 4.20
N ALA A 19 -13.90 -10.98 2.95
CA ALA A 19 -13.17 -11.50 1.80
C ALA A 19 -11.74 -10.93 1.75
N SER A 20 -10.80 -11.78 1.34
CA SER A 20 -9.38 -11.42 1.22
C SER A 20 -9.14 -10.51 0.02
N ILE A 21 -8.26 -9.54 0.20
CA ILE A 21 -7.81 -8.67 -0.88
C ILE A 21 -6.85 -9.46 -1.77
N ASP A 22 -7.24 -9.66 -3.02
CA ASP A 22 -6.36 -10.21 -4.06
C ASP A 22 -5.64 -9.07 -4.80
N LEU A 23 -4.35 -8.92 -4.52
CA LEU A 23 -3.50 -7.89 -5.10
C LEU A 23 -3.01 -8.27 -6.52
N GLU A 24 -3.16 -9.52 -6.94
CA GLU A 24 -2.91 -9.92 -8.33
C GLU A 24 -4.04 -9.48 -9.25
N HIS A 25 -5.23 -9.20 -8.69
CA HIS A 25 -6.38 -8.76 -9.46
C HIS A 25 -6.21 -7.29 -9.91
N PRO A 26 -6.21 -7.01 -11.23
CA PRO A 26 -5.88 -5.68 -11.75
C PRO A 26 -6.88 -4.59 -11.31
N ALA A 27 -8.16 -4.93 -11.14
CA ALA A 27 -9.16 -3.98 -10.65
C ALA A 27 -8.92 -3.56 -9.18
N VAL A 28 -8.38 -4.46 -8.34
CA VAL A 28 -8.05 -4.15 -6.95
C VAL A 28 -6.87 -3.19 -6.94
N LEU A 29 -5.81 -3.49 -7.72
CA LEU A 29 -4.63 -2.63 -7.79
C LEU A 29 -4.97 -1.23 -8.33
N ALA A 30 -5.77 -1.14 -9.40
CA ALA A 30 -6.23 0.13 -9.95
C ALA A 30 -7.03 0.97 -8.92
N ARG A 31 -7.81 0.31 -8.07
CA ARG A 31 -8.59 0.97 -7.02
C ARG A 31 -7.71 1.53 -5.90
N ILE A 32 -6.70 0.77 -5.48
CA ILE A 32 -5.70 1.25 -4.52
C ILE A 32 -4.98 2.48 -5.08
N LEU A 33 -4.54 2.43 -6.34
CA LEU A 33 -3.87 3.57 -6.98
C LEU A 33 -4.79 4.79 -7.07
N THR A 34 -6.06 4.62 -7.43
CA THR A 34 -6.95 5.77 -7.65
C THR A 34 -7.55 6.37 -6.38
N ARG A 35 -7.69 5.58 -5.30
CA ARG A 35 -8.47 5.99 -4.12
C ARG A 35 -7.70 6.01 -2.81
N SER A 36 -6.49 5.45 -2.76
CA SER A 36 -5.71 5.37 -1.51
C SER A 36 -4.67 6.48 -1.37
N SER A 37 -4.26 6.74 -0.14
CA SER A 37 -3.07 7.56 0.13
C SER A 37 -1.78 6.75 -0.10
N PRO A 38 -0.64 7.40 -0.34
CA PRO A 38 0.65 6.73 -0.43
C PRO A 38 1.00 5.88 0.81
N GLU A 39 0.52 6.23 2.02
CA GLU A 39 0.73 5.41 3.22
C GLU A 39 -0.07 4.10 3.19
N ILE A 40 -1.30 4.12 2.65
CA ILE A 40 -2.13 2.91 2.53
C ILE A 40 -1.57 2.02 1.41
N LEU A 41 -1.12 2.62 0.32
CA LEU A 41 -0.47 1.94 -0.80
C LEU A 41 0.72 1.08 -0.33
N VAL A 42 1.64 1.63 0.48
CA VAL A 42 2.80 0.85 0.99
C VAL A 42 2.43 -0.22 2.01
N ARG A 43 1.29 -0.08 2.71
CA ARG A 43 0.81 -1.12 3.61
C ARG A 43 0.26 -2.31 2.83
N LEU A 44 -0.45 -2.03 1.74
CA LEU A 44 -1.09 -3.06 0.93
C LEU A 44 -0.13 -3.72 -0.06
N VAL A 45 0.73 -2.95 -0.72
CA VAL A 45 1.63 -3.40 -1.77
C VAL A 45 3.04 -2.89 -1.47
N SER A 46 4.00 -3.80 -1.43
CA SER A 46 5.42 -3.43 -1.36
C SER A 46 5.82 -2.65 -2.63
N PRO A 47 6.67 -1.62 -2.53
CA PRO A 47 7.10 -0.84 -3.70
C PRO A 47 7.68 -1.70 -4.84
N GLU A 48 8.37 -2.80 -4.54
CA GLU A 48 8.94 -3.73 -5.52
C GLU A 48 7.83 -4.39 -6.36
N ARG A 49 6.85 -4.99 -5.68
CA ARG A 49 5.63 -5.54 -6.33
C ARG A 49 4.91 -4.49 -7.15
N LEU A 50 4.78 -3.26 -6.66
CA LEU A 50 4.12 -2.20 -7.42
C LEU A 50 4.81 -1.94 -8.76
N LEU A 51 6.15 -1.89 -8.78
CA LEU A 51 6.94 -1.74 -10.01
C LEU A 51 6.82 -2.95 -10.95
N GLU A 52 6.75 -4.17 -10.41
CA GLU A 52 6.55 -5.39 -11.22
C GLU A 52 5.18 -5.42 -11.92
N HIS A 53 4.13 -4.92 -11.24
CA HIS A 53 2.76 -4.99 -11.74
C HIS A 53 2.32 -3.75 -12.54
N LEU A 54 2.93 -2.58 -12.32
CA LEU A 54 2.60 -1.32 -13.00
C LEU A 54 2.52 -1.42 -14.54
N PRO A 55 3.47 -2.09 -15.23
CA PRO A 55 3.42 -2.25 -16.68
C PRO A 55 2.23 -3.06 -17.20
N ARG A 56 1.64 -3.92 -16.36
CA ARG A 56 0.53 -4.82 -16.72
C ARG A 56 -0.84 -4.16 -16.56
N LEU A 57 -0.89 -2.99 -15.94
CA LEU A 57 -2.15 -2.28 -15.71
C LEU A 57 -2.56 -1.50 -16.96
N PRO A 58 -3.88 -1.38 -17.23
CA PRO A 58 -4.40 -0.56 -18.32
C PRO A 58 -4.35 0.94 -17.95
N LEU A 59 -3.16 1.46 -17.66
CA LEU A 59 -2.90 2.86 -17.35
C LEU A 59 -2.32 3.57 -18.59
N ASN A 60 -2.67 4.85 -18.74
CA ASN A 60 -1.98 5.71 -19.70
C ASN A 60 -0.54 5.99 -19.24
N GLU A 61 0.30 6.46 -20.16
CA GLU A 61 1.72 6.70 -19.92
C GLU A 61 1.99 7.68 -18.75
N HIS A 62 1.22 8.77 -18.67
CA HIS A 62 1.37 9.77 -17.61
C HIS A 62 1.04 9.20 -16.22
N ALA A 63 -0.05 8.45 -16.10
CA ALA A 63 -0.45 7.80 -14.85
C ALA A 63 0.58 6.75 -14.44
N ARG A 64 1.10 5.96 -15.40
CA ARG A 64 2.17 4.99 -15.14
C ARG A 64 3.43 5.68 -14.60
N ALA A 65 3.93 6.70 -15.30
CA ALA A 65 5.13 7.43 -14.92
C ALA A 65 4.98 8.10 -13.53
N PHE A 66 3.79 8.61 -13.21
CA PHE A 66 3.49 9.14 -11.88
C PHE A 66 3.65 8.05 -10.81
N TRP A 67 3.03 6.89 -10.99
CA TRP A 67 3.08 5.80 -10.02
C TRP A 67 4.45 5.13 -9.92
N GLU A 68 5.21 5.05 -11.02
CA GLU A 68 6.61 4.62 -11.00
C GLU A 68 7.46 5.55 -10.11
N ARG A 69 7.31 6.87 -10.26
CA ARG A 69 8.01 7.84 -9.39
C ARG A 69 7.60 7.71 -7.92
N VAL A 70 6.31 7.50 -7.65
CA VAL A 70 5.82 7.26 -6.29
C VAL A 70 6.44 5.99 -5.71
N ALA A 71 6.43 4.87 -6.44
CA ALA A 71 7.00 3.61 -5.98
C ALA A 71 8.52 3.72 -5.71
N LEU A 72 9.27 4.36 -6.62
CA LEU A 72 10.70 4.61 -6.44
C LEU A 72 10.99 5.52 -5.23
N HIS A 73 10.18 6.56 -5.04
CA HIS A 73 10.31 7.43 -3.86
C HIS A 73 10.06 6.65 -2.55
N LEU A 74 9.10 5.72 -2.56
CA LEU A 74 8.76 4.90 -1.40
C LEU A 74 9.84 3.86 -1.07
N GLN A 75 10.54 3.29 -2.06
CA GLN A 75 11.72 2.44 -1.80
C GLN A 75 12.85 3.19 -1.08
N GLN A 76 13.01 4.48 -1.39
CA GLN A 76 14.09 5.30 -0.84
C GLN A 76 13.77 5.86 0.55
N ARG A 77 12.51 5.77 1.02
CA ARG A 77 12.20 6.14 2.41
C ARG A 77 12.78 5.04 3.31
N PRO A 78 13.72 5.35 4.21
CA PRO A 78 14.11 4.38 5.22
C PRO A 78 12.82 4.00 5.95
N ALA A 79 12.54 2.71 6.08
CA ALA A 79 11.47 2.22 6.93
C ALA A 79 11.67 2.88 8.29
N ARG A 80 10.90 3.95 8.58
CA ARG A 80 10.93 4.57 9.90
C ARG A 80 10.47 3.45 10.82
N ARG A 81 11.43 2.82 11.51
CA ARG A 81 11.17 2.05 12.71
C ARG A 81 10.21 2.89 13.53
N SER A 82 9.04 2.34 13.82
CA SER A 82 8.13 2.91 14.79
C SER A 82 8.92 3.32 16.03
N PRO A 83 8.78 4.54 16.57
CA PRO A 83 9.40 4.93 17.83
C PRO A 83 8.68 4.29 19.04
N ALA A 84 8.24 3.03 18.90
CA ALA A 84 7.61 2.26 19.98
C ALA A 84 8.64 1.51 20.85
N GLU A 85 9.93 1.55 20.50
CA GLU A 85 11.01 0.93 21.27
C GLU A 85 11.95 1.98 21.87
N SER A 86 11.38 2.95 22.61
CA SER A 86 12.16 3.81 23.53
C SER A 86 11.42 4.12 24.83
N ALA A 87 10.27 3.51 25.08
CA ALA A 87 9.55 3.61 26.35
C ALA A 87 9.74 2.33 27.17
N SER A 88 10.97 1.96 27.48
CA SER A 88 11.29 0.89 28.45
C SER A 88 12.72 1.01 28.99
N THR A 89 13.15 2.19 29.43
CA THR A 89 14.18 2.28 30.50
C THR A 89 14.15 3.67 31.13
N SER A 90 13.35 3.84 32.19
CA SER A 90 13.76 4.53 33.41
C SER A 90 12.61 4.46 34.41
N THR A 91 12.54 3.31 35.07
CA THR A 91 11.93 3.18 36.39
C THR A 91 13.06 2.68 37.29
N ALA A 92 13.59 3.59 38.10
CA ALA A 92 14.40 3.39 39.31
C ALA A 92 14.76 4.82 39.76
N GLU A 93 13.97 5.34 40.70
CA GLU A 93 14.35 5.50 42.11
C GLU A 93 15.29 6.67 42.36
#